data_AF-A0A938S8W5-F1
#
_entry.id   AF-A0A938S8W5-F1
#
_cell.length_a   1.000
_cell.length_b   1.000
_cell.length_c   1.000
_cell.angle_alpha   90.00
_cell.angle_beta   90.00
_cell.angle_gamma   90.00
#
_symmetry.space_group_name_H-M   'P 1'
#
loop_
_entity.id
_entity.type
_entity.pdbx_description
1 polymer ?
#
loop_
_entity_poly.entity_id
_entity_poly.type
_entity_poly.pdbx_seq_one_letter_code
_entity_poly.pdbx_strand_id
1 'polypeptide(L)'
;MRSREAEVKRKTKETQIELSLSLDGQGKSKVSTGVGFLDHMLDLLSKHALFDLTVKAAGDTHVDDHHTVEDVGICLGQALKQALGDKKGITRFADASVPMQEALANIALDISGRPALVFNVAFPREKVGSFDVDLA
;
A
#
# COMPACT_ATOMS: atom_id res chain seq x y z
N MET A 1 -2.12 -18.26 -18.75
CA MET A 1 -1.80 -16.91 -18.20
C MET A 1 -0.79 -17.10 -17.09
N ARG A 2 0.25 -16.27 -17.01
CA ARG A 2 1.21 -16.29 -15.89
C ARG A 2 0.53 -15.63 -14.68
N SER A 3 0.72 -16.16 -13.46
CA SER A 3 0.12 -15.56 -12.26
C SER A 3 0.68 -14.15 -12.03
N ARG A 4 -0.19 -13.19 -11.68
CA ARG A 4 0.21 -11.81 -11.36
C ARG A 4 0.52 -11.69 -9.88
N GLU A 5 1.64 -12.30 -9.51
CA GLU A 5 2.09 -12.46 -8.13
C GLU A 5 3.53 -11.95 -7.96
N ALA A 6 3.84 -11.48 -6.77
CA ALA A 6 5.19 -11.08 -6.41
C ALA A 6 5.47 -11.30 -4.93
N GLU A 7 6.73 -11.59 -4.62
CA GLU A 7 7.27 -11.61 -3.26
C GLU A 7 8.46 -10.67 -3.18
N VAL A 8 8.48 -9.84 -2.14
CA VAL A 8 9.54 -8.87 -1.88
C VAL A 8 10.04 -9.10 -0.46
N LYS A 9 11.36 -9.22 -0.32
CA LYS A 9 12.05 -9.20 0.96
C LYS A 9 13.03 -8.05 0.96
N ARG A 10 12.93 -7.18 1.95
CA ARG A 10 13.79 -6.00 2.11
C ARG A 10 14.29 -5.94 3.53
N LYS A 11 15.57 -5.61 3.69
CA LYS A 11 16.20 -5.42 5.00
C LYS A 11 17.14 -4.24 4.96
N THR A 12 16.97 -3.32 5.89
CA THR A 12 17.87 -2.19 6.15
C THR A 12 18.38 -2.26 7.58
N LYS A 13 18.91 -1.15 8.11
CA LYS A 13 19.25 -1.05 9.53
C LYS A 13 18.01 -0.79 10.39
N GLU A 14 17.04 -0.10 9.81
CA GLU A 14 15.82 0.39 10.43
C GLU A 14 14.71 -0.67 10.37
N THR A 15 14.57 -1.38 9.25
CA THR A 15 13.45 -2.30 9.02
C THR A 15 13.84 -3.65 8.42
N GLN A 16 12.98 -4.66 8.66
CA GLN A 16 12.96 -5.94 7.96
C GLN A 16 11.53 -6.25 7.52
N ILE A 17 11.33 -6.41 6.21
CA ILE A 17 10.01 -6.56 5.60
C ILE A 17 9.98 -7.79 4.70
N GLU A 18 8.95 -8.61 4.87
CA GLU A 18 8.54 -9.65 3.93
C GLU A 18 7.11 -9.34 3.46
N LEU A 19 6.94 -9.21 2.15
CA LEU A 19 5.66 -8.87 1.53
C LEU A 19 5.37 -9.83 0.37
N SER A 20 4.15 -10.37 0.31
CA SER A 20 3.64 -11.09 -0.86
C SER A 20 2.33 -10.48 -1.33
N LEU A 21 2.16 -10.40 -2.65
CA LEU A 21 1.02 -9.78 -3.31
C LEU A 21 0.55 -10.64 -4.48
N SER A 22 -0.75 -10.90 -4.54
CA SER A 22 -1.45 -11.39 -5.74
C SER A 22 -2.48 -10.37 -6.20
N LEU A 23 -2.38 -9.94 -7.47
CA LEU A 23 -3.31 -8.97 -8.05
C LEU A 23 -4.66 -9.59 -8.46
N ASP A 24 -4.70 -10.91 -8.61
CA ASP A 24 -5.88 -11.69 -9.00
C ASP A 24 -6.40 -12.50 -7.79
N GLY A 25 -6.53 -11.83 -6.64
CA GLY A 25 -6.89 -12.44 -5.37
C GLY A 25 -8.40 -12.44 -5.07
N GLN A 26 -8.71 -12.62 -3.78
CA GLN A 26 -10.08 -12.61 -3.24
C GLN A 26 -10.24 -11.55 -2.13
N GLY A 27 -9.25 -10.68 -1.96
CA GLY A 27 -9.24 -9.65 -0.92
C GLY A 27 -8.83 -10.18 0.46
N LYS A 28 -7.98 -11.21 0.52
CA LYS A 28 -7.47 -11.77 1.78
C LYS A 28 -6.23 -11.01 2.22
N SER A 29 -6.17 -10.64 3.50
CA SER A 29 -5.01 -9.96 4.06
C SER A 29 -4.46 -10.66 5.30
N LYS A 30 -3.14 -10.60 5.46
CA LYS A 30 -2.41 -10.95 6.68
C LYS A 30 -1.34 -9.88 6.91
N VAL A 31 -1.70 -8.82 7.61
CA VAL A 31 -0.87 -7.64 7.77
C VAL A 31 -0.42 -7.53 9.23
N SER A 32 0.87 -7.31 9.44
CA SER A 32 1.47 -7.06 10.74
C SER A 32 2.69 -6.16 10.52
N THR A 33 2.47 -4.85 10.59
CA THR A 33 3.56 -3.86 10.44
C THR A 33 4.10 -3.34 11.77
N GLY A 34 3.33 -3.49 12.85
CA GLY A 34 3.59 -2.83 14.12
C GLY A 34 2.97 -1.43 14.21
N VAL A 35 2.40 -0.92 13.11
CA VAL A 35 1.69 0.37 13.02
C VAL A 35 0.21 0.08 12.75
N GLY A 36 -0.62 0.09 13.81
CA GLY A 36 -2.00 -0.43 13.74
C GLY A 36 -2.92 0.29 12.74
N PHE A 37 -2.73 1.59 12.52
CA PHE A 37 -3.52 2.31 11.51
C PHE A 37 -3.12 1.94 10.08
N LEU A 38 -1.82 1.76 9.82
CA LEU A 38 -1.33 1.25 8.53
C LEU A 38 -1.85 -0.17 8.27
N ASP A 39 -1.85 -1.04 9.29
CA ASP A 39 -2.40 -2.39 9.19
C ASP A 39 -3.87 -2.35 8.71
N HIS A 40 -4.67 -1.47 9.33
CA HIS A 40 -6.06 -1.26 8.93
C HIS A 40 -6.20 -0.75 7.49
N MET A 41 -5.36 0.20 7.05
CA MET A 41 -5.40 0.73 5.69
C MET A 41 -5.03 -0.32 4.64
N LEU A 42 -4.04 -1.18 4.91
CA LEU A 42 -3.64 -2.26 4.02
C LEU A 42 -4.68 -3.38 3.95
N ASP A 43 -5.39 -3.65 5.04
CA ASP A 43 -6.55 -4.55 5.04
C ASP A 43 -7.66 -4.02 4.13
N LEU A 44 -8.01 -2.74 4.24
CA LEU A 44 -8.99 -2.09 3.36
C LEU A 44 -8.55 -2.11 1.89
N LEU A 45 -7.28 -1.78 1.62
CA LEU A 45 -6.71 -1.85 0.27
C LEU A 45 -6.87 -3.26 -0.32
N SER A 46 -6.50 -4.28 0.44
CA SER A 46 -6.61 -5.68 0.00
C SER A 46 -8.07 -6.03 -0.31
N LYS A 47 -8.98 -5.70 0.61
CA LYS A 47 -10.41 -6.01 0.49
C LYS A 47 -11.05 -5.39 -0.74
N HIS A 48 -10.77 -4.12 -1.03
CA HIS A 48 -11.43 -3.38 -2.09
C HIS A 48 -10.74 -3.51 -3.45
N ALA A 49 -9.43 -3.75 -3.49
CA ALA A 49 -8.70 -4.05 -4.73
C ALA A 49 -8.80 -5.54 -5.14
N LEU A 50 -9.37 -6.39 -4.28
CA LEU A 50 -9.38 -7.86 -4.43
C LEU A 50 -7.97 -8.44 -4.50
N PHE A 51 -7.01 -7.82 -3.81
CA PHE A 51 -5.66 -8.36 -3.68
C PHE A 51 -5.59 -9.37 -2.55
N ASP A 52 -4.81 -10.43 -2.75
CA ASP A 52 -4.34 -11.24 -1.63
C ASP A 52 -2.97 -10.70 -1.19
N LEU A 53 -2.89 -10.17 0.02
CA LEU A 53 -1.73 -9.44 0.55
C LEU A 53 -1.26 -10.05 1.87
N THR A 54 0.03 -10.34 1.97
CA THR A 54 0.69 -10.61 3.25
C THR A 54 1.78 -9.59 3.47
N VAL A 55 1.82 -8.95 4.64
CA VAL A 55 2.88 -8.04 5.05
C VAL A 55 3.33 -8.43 6.45
N LYS A 56 4.62 -8.69 6.60
CA LYS A 56 5.30 -8.81 7.88
C LYS A 56 6.40 -7.76 7.92
N ALA A 57 6.26 -6.76 8.78
CA ALA A 57 7.30 -5.78 9.00
C ALA A 57 7.73 -5.81 10.47
N ALA A 58 9.03 -5.67 10.68
CA ALA A 58 9.64 -5.35 11.96
C ALA A 58 10.51 -4.12 11.73
N GLY A 59 10.11 -2.98 12.29
CA GLY A 59 10.84 -1.72 12.19
C GLY A 59 11.11 -1.11 13.56
N ASP A 60 11.80 0.01 13.56
CA ASP A 60 12.20 0.78 14.73
C ASP A 60 11.10 1.71 15.25
N THR A 61 9.86 1.20 15.40
CA THR A 61 8.67 1.96 15.84
C THR A 61 8.76 2.58 17.24
N HIS A 62 9.85 2.31 17.97
CA HIS A 62 10.18 2.99 19.23
C HIS A 62 10.80 4.38 19.01
N VAL A 63 11.31 4.66 17.80
CA VAL A 63 11.75 5.99 17.37
C VAL A 63 10.53 6.77 16.89
N ASP A 64 9.93 6.32 15.79
CA ASP A 64 8.62 6.72 15.26
C ASP A 64 8.16 5.69 14.21
N ASP A 65 7.00 5.93 13.58
CA ASP A 65 6.43 5.02 12.57
C ASP A 65 7.04 5.22 11.17
N HIS A 66 7.87 6.25 10.94
CA HIS A 66 8.25 6.74 9.61
C HIS A 66 8.92 5.68 8.76
N HIS A 67 10.04 5.12 9.25
CA HIS A 67 10.79 4.12 8.48
C HIS A 67 9.95 2.88 8.17
N THR A 68 9.12 2.46 9.12
CA THR A 68 8.25 1.29 8.94
C THR A 68 7.21 1.55 7.85
N VAL A 69 6.54 2.71 7.89
CA VAL A 69 5.51 3.07 6.90
C VAL A 69 6.13 3.25 5.52
N GLU A 70 7.22 4.02 5.42
CA GLU A 70 7.93 4.26 4.16
C GLU A 70 8.39 2.95 3.51
N ASP A 71 9.08 2.10 4.29
CA ASP A 71 9.68 0.89 3.75
C ASP A 71 8.64 -0.16 3.36
N VAL A 72 7.49 -0.21 4.06
CA VAL A 72 6.34 -1.02 3.65
C VAL A 72 5.77 -0.50 2.32
N GLY A 73 5.62 0.83 2.17
CA GLY A 73 5.20 1.46 0.92
C GLY A 73 6.14 1.15 -0.25
N ILE A 74 7.46 1.21 -0.03
CA ILE A 74 8.47 0.83 -1.03
C ILE A 74 8.30 -0.64 -1.43
N CYS A 75 8.18 -1.55 -0.46
CA CYS A 75 8.02 -2.99 -0.75
C CYS A 75 6.73 -3.27 -1.52
N LEU A 76 5.62 -2.61 -1.15
CA LEU A 76 4.34 -2.75 -1.82
C LEU A 76 4.42 -2.26 -3.27
N GLY A 77 5.05 -1.10 -3.51
CA GLY A 77 5.28 -0.58 -4.87
C GLY A 77 6.17 -1.50 -5.72
N GLN A 78 7.20 -2.10 -5.12
CA GLN A 78 8.05 -3.09 -5.79
C GLN A 78 7.27 -4.36 -6.16
N ALA A 79 6.46 -4.89 -5.24
CA ALA A 79 5.65 -6.07 -5.48
C ALA A 79 4.60 -5.81 -6.57
N LEU A 80 3.91 -4.65 -6.53
CA LEU A 80 2.95 -4.25 -7.56
C LEU A 80 3.62 -4.16 -8.93
N LYS A 81 4.81 -3.54 -9.03
CA LYS A 81 5.57 -3.43 -10.28
C LYS A 81 5.95 -4.80 -10.84
N GLN A 82 6.38 -5.73 -9.98
CA GLN A 82 6.75 -7.09 -10.38
C GLN A 82 5.52 -7.89 -10.85
N ALA A 83 4.42 -7.85 -10.07
CA ALA A 83 3.19 -8.57 -10.36
C ALA A 83 2.48 -8.07 -11.63
N LEU A 84 2.62 -6.78 -11.97
CA LEU A 84 2.10 -6.20 -13.22
C LEU A 84 2.85 -6.66 -14.48
N GLY A 85 4.08 -7.18 -14.35
CA GLY A 85 4.86 -7.70 -15.48
C GLY A 85 5.08 -6.67 -16.60
N ASP A 86 4.79 -7.09 -17.85
CA ASP A 86 4.97 -6.25 -19.04
C ASP A 86 3.81 -5.27 -19.30
N LYS A 87 2.78 -5.29 -18.45
CA LYS A 87 1.61 -4.39 -18.46
C LYS A 87 0.80 -4.44 -19.75
N LYS A 88 0.92 -5.50 -20.57
CA LYS A 88 0.11 -5.63 -21.79
C LYS A 88 -1.29 -6.14 -21.46
N GLY A 89 -2.29 -5.60 -22.15
CA GLY A 89 -3.68 -6.06 -22.05
C GLY A 89 -4.43 -5.65 -20.77
N ILE A 90 -3.90 -4.71 -19.99
CA ILE A 90 -4.58 -4.13 -18.82
C ILE A 90 -5.36 -2.87 -19.23
N THR A 91 -6.38 -2.50 -18.44
CA THR A 91 -7.15 -1.25 -18.62
C THR A 91 -6.27 0.00 -18.61
N ARG A 92 -5.15 -0.04 -17.87
CA ARG A 92 -4.11 1.00 -17.72
C ARG A 92 -4.55 2.28 -17.00
N PHE A 93 -5.66 2.87 -17.42
CA PHE A 93 -6.24 4.08 -16.85
C PHE A 93 -7.50 3.75 -16.08
N ALA A 94 -7.65 4.31 -14.89
CA ALA A 94 -8.88 4.21 -14.11
C ALA A 94 -8.99 5.40 -13.16
N ASP A 95 -10.22 5.75 -12.81
CA ASP A 95 -10.53 6.63 -11.70
C ASP A 95 -11.55 5.98 -10.77
N ALA A 96 -11.57 6.41 -9.53
CA ALA A 96 -12.53 5.97 -8.53
C ALA A 96 -12.85 7.10 -7.55
N SER A 97 -14.10 7.12 -7.10
CA SER A 97 -14.59 8.02 -6.05
C SER A 97 -15.14 7.18 -4.91
N VAL A 98 -14.59 7.34 -3.70
CA VAL A 98 -14.94 6.53 -2.52
C VAL A 98 -15.41 7.47 -1.40
N PRO A 99 -16.72 7.46 -1.07
CA PRO A 99 -17.24 8.21 0.05
C PRO A 99 -17.07 7.45 1.36
N MET A 100 -16.83 8.18 2.46
CA MET A 100 -16.90 7.67 3.82
C MET A 100 -17.44 8.76 4.74
N GLN A 101 -18.71 8.63 5.15
CA GLN A 101 -19.45 9.68 5.86
C GLN A 101 -19.43 11.00 5.07
N GLU A 102 -18.97 12.11 5.67
CA GLU A 102 -18.84 13.42 5.01
C GLU A 102 -17.62 13.56 4.10
N ALA A 103 -16.68 12.62 4.15
CA ALA A 103 -15.48 12.64 3.34
C ALA A 103 -15.69 11.98 1.96
N LEU A 104 -15.03 12.53 0.94
CA LEU A 104 -14.97 11.96 -0.40
C LEU A 104 -13.51 11.93 -0.87
N ALA A 105 -13.01 10.73 -1.20
CA ALA A 105 -11.70 10.56 -1.82
C ALA A 105 -11.87 10.30 -3.33
N ASN A 106 -11.09 11.01 -4.16
CA ASN A 106 -11.00 10.78 -5.59
C ASN A 106 -9.59 10.38 -5.98
N ILE A 107 -9.46 9.33 -6.78
CA ILE A 107 -8.17 8.82 -7.26
C ILE A 107 -8.26 8.68 -8.78
N ALA A 108 -7.21 9.11 -9.48
CA ALA A 108 -7.00 8.82 -10.90
C ALA A 108 -5.62 8.18 -11.07
N LEU A 109 -5.55 7.06 -11.78
CA LEU A 109 -4.35 6.24 -11.92
C LEU A 109 -4.02 5.99 -13.41
N ASP A 110 -2.75 6.15 -13.77
CA ASP A 110 -2.16 5.68 -15.05
C ASP A 110 -1.00 4.74 -14.76
N ILE A 111 -1.13 3.47 -15.16
CA ILE A 111 -0.05 2.48 -15.10
C ILE A 111 0.92 2.73 -16.27
N SER A 112 1.65 3.84 -16.19
CA SER A 112 2.43 4.41 -17.29
C SER A 112 3.89 3.98 -17.34
N GLY A 113 4.44 3.54 -16.21
CA GLY A 113 5.88 3.35 -16.03
C GLY A 113 6.68 4.62 -15.73
N ARG A 114 6.04 5.79 -15.64
CA ARG A 114 6.63 7.04 -15.16
C ARG A 114 6.11 7.32 -13.73
N PRO A 115 7.00 7.42 -12.72
CA PRO A 115 6.57 7.68 -11.35
C PRO A 115 6.14 9.15 -11.22
N ALA A 116 4.93 9.37 -10.69
CA ALA A 116 4.40 10.68 -10.33
C ALA A 116 3.32 10.49 -9.27
N LEU A 117 3.23 11.43 -8.34
CA LEU A 117 2.18 11.52 -7.32
C LEU A 117 1.73 12.97 -7.24
N VAL A 118 0.42 13.19 -7.31
CA VAL A 118 -0.22 14.47 -6.95
C VAL A 118 -1.12 14.16 -5.78
N PHE A 119 -0.76 14.67 -4.61
CA PHE A 119 -1.44 14.39 -3.36
C PHE A 119 -2.12 15.66 -2.85
N ASN A 120 -3.42 15.77 -3.13
CA ASN A 120 -4.24 16.93 -2.77
C ASN A 120 -5.23 16.52 -1.66
N VAL A 121 -4.69 16.10 -0.52
CA VAL A 121 -5.49 15.73 0.66
C VAL A 121 -5.22 16.73 1.77
N ALA A 122 -6.29 17.27 2.35
CA ALA A 122 -6.21 18.16 3.50
C ALA A 122 -6.54 17.37 4.77
N PHE A 123 -5.58 17.26 5.68
CA PHE A 123 -5.82 16.66 6.98
C PHE A 123 -6.16 17.75 8.00
N PRO A 124 -7.34 17.71 8.65
CA PRO A 124 -7.72 18.71 9.64
C PRO A 124 -7.06 18.49 11.01
N ARG A 125 -6.30 17.40 11.18
CA ARG A 125 -5.62 16.99 12.41
C ARG A 125 -4.27 16.41 12.05
N GLU A 126 -3.31 16.55 12.96
CA GLU A 126 -1.96 15.99 12.81
C GLU A 126 -1.92 14.46 12.97
N LYS A 127 -2.89 13.87 13.68
CA LYS A 127 -2.88 12.43 13.98
C LYS A 127 -4.25 11.75 13.90
N VAL A 128 -4.23 10.46 13.59
CA VAL A 128 -5.35 9.53 13.74
C VAL A 128 -4.96 8.44 14.74
N GLY A 129 -5.47 8.55 15.98
CA GLY A 129 -4.94 7.74 17.08
C GLY A 129 -3.48 8.10 17.35
N SER A 130 -2.56 7.15 17.20
CA SER A 130 -1.12 7.39 17.29
C SER A 130 -0.46 7.69 15.94
N PHE A 131 -1.14 7.43 14.82
CA PHE A 131 -0.58 7.56 13.48
C PHE A 131 -0.47 9.02 13.07
N ASP A 132 0.71 9.42 12.61
CA ASP A 132 0.99 10.74 12.06
C ASP A 132 0.47 10.83 10.62
N VAL A 133 -0.41 11.81 10.33
CA VAL A 133 -1.05 11.92 9.01
C VAL A 133 -0.07 12.32 7.91
N ASP A 134 1.09 12.87 8.26
CA ASP A 134 2.14 13.19 7.27
C ASP A 134 2.77 11.92 6.67
N LEU A 135 2.49 10.74 7.26
CA LEU A 135 2.91 9.43 6.75
C LEU A 135 1.90 8.78 5.78
N ALA A 136 0.76 9.43 5.53
CA ALA A 136 -0.33 8.88 4.71
C ALA A 136 -0.03 8.81 3.20
#